data_AF-A0A950IS24-F1
#
_entry.id   AF-A0A950IS24-F1
#
_cell.length_a   1.000
_cell.length_b   1.000
_cell.length_c   1.000
_cell.angle_alpha   90.00
_cell.angle_beta   90.00
_cell.angle_gamma   90.00
#
_symmetry.space_group_name_H-M   'P 1'
#
loop_
_entity.id
_entity.type
_entity.pdbx_description
1 polymer ?
#
loop_
_entity_poly.entity_id
_entity_poly.type
_entity_poly.pdbx_seq_one_letter_code
_entity_poly.pdbx_strand_id
1 'polypeptide(L)'
;MKANAHSSDKNALISCAEQLLHAGKGYDAVLAYLREGGYGKLDSMKFLCRAGKLSLIRAKEIVHDSVVWSDAFERDEELHDSLLRSVAELGLR
;
A
#
# COMPACT_ATOMS: atom_id res chain seq x y z
N MET A 1 -17.92 1.58 27.31
CA MET A 1 -18.30 1.66 25.88
C MET A 1 -17.37 2.63 25.16
N LYS A 2 -16.18 2.20 24.72
CA LYS A 2 -15.27 3.02 23.90
C LYS A 2 -14.53 2.10 22.91
N ALA A 3 -15.18 1.78 21.80
CA ALA A 3 -14.56 1.04 20.69
C ALA A 3 -15.06 1.48 19.29
N ASN A 4 -15.97 2.46 19.18
CA ASN A 4 -16.74 2.66 17.94
C ASN A 4 -16.30 3.83 17.03
N ALA A 5 -15.46 4.75 17.49
CA ALA A 5 -15.06 5.90 16.68
C ALA A 5 -14.05 5.51 15.58
N HIS A 6 -13.02 4.74 15.95
CA HIS A 6 -11.90 4.40 15.05
C HIS A 6 -12.29 3.45 13.90
N SER A 7 -13.36 2.66 14.07
CA SER A 7 -13.90 1.76 13.03
C SER A 7 -14.77 2.52 12.02
N SER A 8 -15.47 3.58 12.46
CA SER A 8 -16.32 4.39 11.58
C SER A 8 -15.48 5.20 10.59
N ASP A 9 -14.38 5.79 11.03
CA ASP A 9 -13.50 6.59 10.17
C ASP A 9 -12.83 5.72 9.09
N LYS A 10 -12.40 4.50 9.44
CA LYS A 10 -11.83 3.55 8.46
C LYS A 10 -12.85 3.06 7.43
N ASN A 11 -14.09 2.80 7.85
CA ASN A 11 -15.14 2.40 6.91
C ASN A 11 -15.52 3.55 5.96
N ALA A 12 -15.56 4.79 6.45
CA ALA A 12 -15.76 5.96 5.61
C ALA A 12 -14.64 6.13 4.57
N LEU A 13 -13.38 5.95 4.99
CA LEU A 13 -12.21 5.95 4.11
C LEU A 13 -12.32 4.92 2.99
N ILE A 14 -12.66 3.67 3.32
CA ILE A 14 -12.84 2.60 2.32
C ILE A 14 -13.97 2.96 1.35
N SER A 15 -15.10 3.46 1.84
CA SER A 15 -16.23 3.82 1.00
C SER A 15 -15.90 4.95 0.02
N CYS A 16 -15.16 5.97 0.46
CA CYS A 16 -14.66 7.02 -0.42
C CYS A 16 -13.65 6.49 -1.44
N ALA A 17 -12.75 5.60 -1.05
CA ALA A 17 -11.79 4.97 -1.96
C ALA A 17 -12.51 4.13 -3.04
N GLU A 18 -13.57 3.42 -2.68
CA GLU A 18 -14.42 2.67 -3.63
C GLU A 18 -15.09 3.62 -4.62
N GLN A 19 -15.62 4.77 -4.16
CA GLN A 19 -16.20 5.78 -5.03
C GLN A 19 -15.20 6.36 -6.02
N LEU A 20 -13.95 6.64 -5.58
CA LEU A 20 -12.89 7.11 -6.47
C LEU A 20 -12.60 6.08 -7.56
N LEU A 21 -12.52 4.80 -7.20
CA LEU A 21 -12.30 3.72 -8.14
C LEU A 21 -13.46 3.58 -9.14
N HIS A 22 -14.70 3.66 -8.67
CA HIS A 22 -15.89 3.63 -9.52
C HIS A 22 -16.03 4.86 -10.42
N ALA A 23 -15.56 6.01 -9.98
CA ALA A 23 -15.47 7.23 -10.78
C ALA A 23 -14.37 7.16 -11.86
N GLY A 24 -13.66 6.03 -11.97
CA GLY A 24 -12.59 5.84 -12.94
C GLY A 24 -11.33 6.65 -12.62
N LYS A 25 -11.16 7.08 -11.37
CA LYS A 25 -9.89 7.68 -10.94
C LYS A 25 -8.81 6.60 -11.04
N GLY A 26 -7.64 6.99 -11.53
CA GLY A 26 -6.49 6.08 -11.66
C GLY A 26 -6.09 5.49 -10.31
N TYR A 27 -5.49 4.31 -10.33
CA TYR A 27 -5.10 3.59 -9.12
C TYR A 27 -4.18 4.40 -8.21
N ASP A 28 -3.26 5.19 -8.75
CA ASP A 28 -2.38 6.05 -7.96
C ASP A 28 -3.15 7.07 -7.11
N ALA A 29 -4.23 7.67 -7.63
CA ALA A 29 -5.03 8.60 -6.86
C ALA A 29 -5.76 7.89 -5.70
N VAL A 30 -6.20 6.65 -5.92
CA VAL A 30 -6.85 5.82 -4.89
C VAL A 30 -5.83 5.39 -3.84
N LEU A 31 -4.63 4.98 -4.26
CA LEU A 31 -3.55 4.58 -3.36
C LEU A 31 -3.05 5.75 -2.52
N ALA A 32 -2.93 6.95 -3.11
CA ALA A 32 -2.54 8.16 -2.38
C ALA A 32 -3.56 8.47 -1.27
N TYR A 33 -4.85 8.41 -1.60
CA TYR A 33 -5.93 8.63 -0.64
C TYR A 33 -5.92 7.61 0.51
N LEU A 34 -5.72 6.32 0.20
CA LEU A 34 -5.59 5.27 1.21
C LEU A 34 -4.37 5.51 2.12
N ARG A 35 -3.23 5.90 1.54
CA ARG A 35 -2.00 6.19 2.29
C ARG A 35 -2.16 7.39 3.22
N GLU A 36 -2.78 8.47 2.76
CA GLU A 36 -3.14 9.63 3.60
C GLU A 36 -4.08 9.21 4.75
N GLY A 37 -4.97 8.26 4.49
CA GLY A 37 -5.82 7.62 5.50
C GLY A 37 -5.11 6.63 6.44
N GLY A 38 -3.78 6.47 6.33
CA GLY A 38 -2.97 5.61 7.19
C GLY A 38 -2.95 4.13 6.78
N TYR A 39 -3.39 3.78 5.57
CA TYR A 39 -3.32 2.41 5.08
C TYR A 39 -1.91 2.09 4.57
N GLY A 40 -1.42 0.89 4.90
CA GLY A 40 -0.14 0.39 4.42
C GLY A 40 -0.24 -0.23 3.02
N LYS A 41 0.92 -0.62 2.48
CA LYS A 41 1.06 -1.29 1.16
C LYS A 41 0.22 -2.57 1.09
N LEU A 42 0.24 -3.38 2.15
CA LEU A 42 -0.55 -4.62 2.26
C LEU A 42 -2.06 -4.36 2.29
N ASP A 43 -2.51 -3.36 3.05
CA ASP A 43 -3.94 -3.03 3.13
C ASP A 43 -4.45 -2.45 1.82
N SER A 44 -3.61 -1.69 1.11
CA SER A 44 -3.88 -1.18 -0.23
C SER A 44 -4.03 -2.31 -1.26
N MET A 45 -3.15 -3.33 -1.23
CA MET A 45 -3.31 -4.52 -2.09
C MET A 45 -4.60 -5.28 -1.78
N LYS A 46 -4.93 -5.50 -0.49
CA LYS A 46 -6.18 -6.14 -0.08
C LYS A 46 -7.40 -5.36 -0.57
N PHE A 47 -7.35 -4.03 -0.49
CA PHE A 47 -8.39 -3.15 -1.00
C PHE A 47 -8.58 -3.34 -2.51
N LEU A 48 -7.51 -3.30 -3.32
CA LEU A 48 -7.60 -3.46 -4.77
C LEU A 48 -8.12 -4.85 -5.19
N CYS A 49 -7.75 -5.91 -4.47
CA CYS A 49 -8.30 -7.24 -4.70
C CYS A 49 -9.81 -7.27 -4.48
N ARG A 50 -10.29 -6.65 -3.40
CA ARG A 50 -11.70 -6.66 -3.02
C ARG A 50 -12.55 -5.69 -3.86
N ALA A 51 -12.19 -4.42 -3.88
CA ALA A 51 -12.95 -3.34 -4.50
C ALA A 51 -12.70 -3.28 -6.02
N GLY A 52 -11.45 -3.43 -6.44
CA GLY A 52 -11.06 -3.42 -7.86
C GLY A 52 -11.26 -4.76 -8.57
N LYS A 53 -11.64 -5.82 -7.85
CA LYS A 53 -11.77 -7.20 -8.37
C LYS A 53 -10.51 -7.66 -9.11
N LEU A 54 -9.35 -7.21 -8.65
CA LEU A 54 -8.06 -7.55 -9.24
C LEU A 54 -7.56 -8.86 -8.64
N SER A 55 -6.77 -9.61 -9.42
CA SER A 55 -5.99 -10.70 -8.86
C SER A 55 -4.95 -10.15 -7.89
N LEU A 56 -4.51 -10.97 -6.94
CA LEU A 56 -3.44 -10.58 -6.01
C LEU A 56 -2.16 -10.16 -6.75
N ILE A 57 -1.83 -10.87 -7.83
CA ILE A 57 -0.67 -10.54 -8.67
C ILE A 57 -0.83 -9.14 -9.25
N ARG A 58 -2.00 -8.85 -9.85
CA ARG A 58 -2.24 -7.55 -10.48
C ARG A 58 -2.29 -6.40 -9.46
N ALA A 59 -2.90 -6.64 -8.31
CA ALA A 59 -2.90 -5.67 -7.21
C ALA A 59 -1.49 -5.39 -6.70
N LYS A 60 -0.64 -6.43 -6.61
CA LYS A 60 0.76 -6.30 -6.22
C LYS A 60 1.55 -5.47 -7.24
N GLU A 61 1.43 -5.77 -8.54
CA GLU A 61 2.07 -4.99 -9.61
C GLU A 61 1.70 -3.50 -9.51
N ILE A 62 0.41 -3.19 -9.47
CA ILE A 62 -0.07 -1.80 -9.39
C ILE A 62 0.50 -1.06 -8.17
N VAL A 63 0.48 -1.70 -7.00
CA VAL A 63 0.97 -1.08 -5.77
C VAL A 63 2.51 -0.97 -5.75
N HIS A 64 3.20 -1.91 -6.39
CA HIS A 64 4.65 -1.89 -6.50
C HIS A 64 5.13 -0.80 -7.46
N ASP A 65 4.45 -0.65 -8.59
CA ASP A 65 4.79 0.30 -9.65
C ASP A 65 4.25 1.71 -9.41
N SER A 66 3.36 1.89 -8.42
CA SER A 66 2.79 3.22 -8.13
C SER A 66 3.84 4.17 -7.57
N VAL A 67 3.81 5.41 -8.04
CA VAL A 67 4.59 6.53 -7.47
C VAL A 67 4.22 6.78 -6.01
N VAL A 68 3.02 6.36 -5.58
CA VAL A 68 2.60 6.48 -4.18
C VAL A 68 3.48 5.66 -3.25
N TRP A 69 4.08 4.55 -3.71
CA TRP A 69 4.91 3.68 -2.89
C TRP A 69 6.36 3.62 -3.35
N SER A 70 6.78 4.45 -4.31
CA SER A 70 8.17 4.53 -4.77
C SER A 70 9.10 4.99 -3.66
N ASP A 71 8.74 6.01 -2.87
CA ASP A 71 9.59 6.50 -1.77
C ASP A 71 9.81 5.45 -0.66
N ALA A 72 8.80 4.57 -0.46
CA ALA A 72 8.92 3.48 0.49
C ALA A 72 9.76 2.33 -0.09
N PHE A 73 9.62 2.09 -1.40
CA PHE A 73 10.41 1.11 -2.12
C PHE A 73 11.89 1.48 -2.13
N GLU A 74 12.24 2.73 -2.47
CA GLU A 74 13.63 3.22 -2.47
C GLU A 74 14.28 3.05 -1.09
N ARG A 75 13.58 3.42 -0.01
CA ARG A 75 14.10 3.22 1.36
C ARG A 75 14.26 1.74 1.74
N ASP A 76 13.32 0.88 1.36
CA ASP A 76 13.39 -0.55 1.63
C ASP A 76 14.54 -1.20 0.83
N GLU A 77 14.78 -0.74 -0.41
CA GLU A 77 15.88 -1.18 -1.28
C GLU A 77 17.24 -0.73 -0.71
N GLU A 78 17.37 0.54 -0.30
CA GLU A 78 18.57 1.04 0.38
C GLU A 78 18.88 0.25 1.66
N LEU A 79 17.86 -0.08 2.44
CA LEU A 79 18.01 -0.91 3.64
C LEU A 79 18.44 -2.34 3.26
N HIS A 80 17.85 -2.93 2.23
CA HIS A 80 18.19 -4.27 1.76
C HIS A 80 19.65 -4.34 1.28
N ASP A 81 20.07 -3.37 0.49
CA ASP A 81 21.45 -3.24 -0.01
C ASP A 81 22.44 -2.98 1.13
N SER A 82 22.05 -2.21 2.13
CA SER A 82 22.88 -1.99 3.34
C SER A 82 23.04 -3.30 4.12
N LEU A 83 21.98 -4.08 4.30
CA LEU A 83 22.03 -5.37 5.00
C LEU A 83 22.89 -6.38 4.23
N LEU A 84 22.72 -6.48 2.91
CA LEU A 84 23.53 -7.34 2.06
C LEU A 84 25.02 -6.99 2.14
N ARG A 85 25.37 -5.70 2.11
CA ARG A 85 26.75 -5.23 2.30
C ARG A 85 27.31 -5.64 3.65
N SER A 86 26.57 -5.40 4.74
CA SER A 86 27.02 -5.79 6.08
C SER A 86 27.14 -7.30 6.26
N VAL A 87 26.25 -8.11 5.66
CA VAL A 87 26.38 -9.58 5.67
C VAL A 87 27.62 -10.04 4.89
N ALA A 88 27.89 -9.42 3.73
CA ALA A 88 29.08 -9.71 2.94
C ALA A 88 30.38 -9.35 3.68
N GLU A 89 30.39 -8.23 4.42
CA GLU A 89 31.53 -7.78 5.23
C GLU A 89 31.78 -8.68 6.45
N LEU A 90 30.72 -9.27 7.03
CA LEU A 90 30.82 -10.18 8.17
C LEU A 90 31.29 -11.59 7.79
N GLY A 91 31.48 -11.89 6.49
CA GLY A 91 32.07 -13.14 6.01
C GLY A 91 31.21 -14.39 6.30
N LEU A 92 29.94 -14.21 6.66
CA LEU A 92 28.98 -15.30 6.85
C LEU A 92 28.60 -15.86 5.47
N ARG A 93 29.33 -16.91 5.05
CA ARG A 93 28.98 -17.79 3.93
C ARG A 93 28.09 -18.93 4.39
#